data_AF-A0A382II28-F1
#
_entry.id   AF-A0A382II28-F1
#
_cell.length_a   1.000
_cell.length_b   1.000
_cell.length_c   1.000
_cell.angle_alpha   90.00
_cell.angle_beta   90.00
_cell.angle_gamma   90.00
#
_symmetry.space_group_name_H-M   'P 1'
#
loop_
_entity.id
_entity.type
_entity.pdbx_description
1 polymer ?
#
loop_
_entity_poly.entity_id
_entity_poly.type
_entity_poly.pdbx_seq_one_letter_code
_entity_poly.pdbx_strand_id
1 'polypeptide(L)'
;MSEKEPTTELEEVDARVLHNPFRAFLEKITVRDFLVGILAIYFYYIIADDFVRQSLLNLTPGRFRELDLPFNILPEAVDSGTTYFTVFIAILVVLGLRSLGAGNLTPRQYDLRAQLIALLAALPFILYFILHIMWLKENDSSWYFDLIFMEEMAGFTLSNQWPFETVLQDSRWQFYRVGLYNAIRVVLLSIVGCTILGIFIGVSRLSRNRMLSGLAESYVEFFRNMPLVVQLFFLYTVVLGANLPPFSEIQEKTIMGWVFWSNRGFVLPGGGIENMSLFLAAIGVFLAARIYIRFTERLPPESSDTPPPAIPILVDILFSSSLLIVVYGIFNVVEWTYTINPADSDGSLGNLVERFFQSFFEGIPEKAPFSMFMLGMFLVTASALATFKLSELGMNPFTTDDSPEGLKKR
;
A
#
# COMPACT_ATOMS: atom_id res chain seq x y z
N MET A 1 61.22 -23.74 54.38
CA MET A 1 60.51 -24.91 53.82
C MET A 1 59.40 -24.37 52.93
N SER A 2 59.31 -24.57 51.62
CA SER A 2 60.15 -25.05 50.52
C SER A 2 59.48 -24.54 49.22
N GLU A 3 60.22 -24.51 48.11
CA GLU A 3 59.85 -24.05 46.76
C GLU A 3 58.57 -24.66 46.12
N LYS A 4 57.99 -23.87 45.19
CA LYS A 4 57.33 -24.19 43.89
C LYS A 4 57.56 -25.64 43.36
N GLU A 5 56.68 -26.33 42.61
CA GLU A 5 55.66 -25.99 41.60
C GLU A 5 54.77 -27.27 41.29
N PRO A 6 53.95 -27.37 40.19
CA PRO A 6 52.48 -27.37 40.15
C PRO A 6 51.85 -28.73 39.74
N THR A 7 50.65 -28.73 39.14
CA THR A 7 49.80 -29.83 38.60
C THR A 7 48.76 -30.35 39.61
N THR A 8 47.45 -30.36 39.32
CA THR A 8 46.80 -30.90 38.12
C THR A 8 45.45 -30.24 37.83
N GLU A 9 45.36 -29.54 36.69
CA GLU A 9 44.14 -29.15 35.97
C GLU A 9 43.40 -30.36 35.34
N LEU A 10 43.42 -31.54 35.98
CA LEU A 10 42.91 -32.78 35.38
C LEU A 10 41.50 -33.19 35.83
N GLU A 11 40.83 -32.42 36.69
CA GLU A 11 39.47 -32.74 37.14
C GLU A 11 38.34 -31.89 36.51
N GLU A 12 38.66 -30.91 35.65
CA GLU A 12 37.63 -30.04 35.03
C GLU A 12 37.40 -30.26 33.53
N VAL A 13 37.95 -31.33 32.95
CA VAL A 13 37.80 -31.59 31.49
C VAL A 13 36.55 -32.40 31.15
N ASP A 14 35.84 -33.02 32.10
CA ASP A 14 34.82 -34.03 31.78
C ASP A 14 33.33 -33.61 31.95
N ALA A 15 33.00 -32.34 31.73
CA ALA A 15 31.58 -31.91 31.79
C ALA A 15 31.17 -30.84 30.77
N ARG A 16 31.89 -30.71 29.64
CA ARG A 16 31.32 -30.09 28.43
C ARG A 16 31.16 -31.14 27.34
N VAL A 17 30.31 -32.13 27.61
CA VAL A 17 29.68 -32.87 26.53
C VAL A 17 28.93 -31.84 25.71
N LEU A 18 29.46 -31.52 24.52
CA LEU A 18 28.75 -30.79 23.47
C LEU A 18 27.38 -31.47 23.34
N HIS A 19 26.35 -30.88 23.94
CA HIS A 19 24.99 -31.35 23.78
C HIS A 19 24.64 -31.05 22.34
N ASN A 20 24.90 -32.01 21.44
CA ASN A 20 24.67 -31.84 20.03
C ASN A 20 23.18 -31.50 19.88
N PRO A 21 22.82 -30.27 19.47
CA PRO A 21 21.43 -29.84 19.42
C PRO A 21 20.61 -30.72 18.49
N PHE A 22 21.28 -31.36 17.53
CA PHE A 22 20.71 -32.34 16.62
C PHE A 22 20.32 -33.66 17.33
N ARG A 23 21.10 -34.11 18.30
CA ARG A 23 20.83 -35.34 19.07
C ARG A 23 19.67 -35.14 20.06
N ALA A 24 19.64 -34.01 20.75
CA ALA A 24 18.53 -33.62 21.63
C ALA A 24 17.21 -33.37 20.84
N PHE A 25 17.30 -32.94 19.58
CA PHE A 25 16.16 -32.82 18.67
C PHE A 25 15.58 -34.19 18.27
N LEU A 26 16.43 -35.18 18.00
CA LEU A 26 16.02 -36.55 17.66
C LEU A 26 15.40 -37.31 18.84
N GLU A 27 15.86 -37.06 20.07
CA GLU A 27 15.36 -37.74 21.28
C GLU A 27 13.94 -37.32 21.69
N LYS A 28 13.42 -36.19 21.21
CA LYS A 28 12.03 -35.73 21.43
C LYS A 28 11.02 -36.25 20.40
N ILE A 29 11.42 -37.13 19.48
CA ILE A 29 10.55 -37.62 18.42
C ILE A 29 9.64 -38.74 18.95
N THR A 30 8.35 -38.46 19.12
CA THR A 30 7.36 -39.52 19.35
C THR A 30 7.02 -40.23 18.04
N VAL A 31 6.66 -41.53 18.12
CA VAL A 31 6.25 -42.34 16.96
C VAL A 31 5.09 -41.69 16.20
N ARG A 32 4.15 -41.06 16.93
CA ARG A 32 3.03 -40.33 16.34
C ARG A 32 3.52 -39.15 15.48
N ASP A 33 4.43 -38.32 16.01
CA ASP A 33 4.90 -37.13 15.30
C ASP A 33 5.76 -37.51 14.07
N PHE A 34 6.44 -38.66 14.12
CA PHE A 34 7.14 -39.24 12.98
C PHE A 34 6.16 -39.68 11.88
N LEU A 35 5.10 -40.41 12.23
CA LEU A 35 4.06 -40.84 11.28
C LEU A 35 3.32 -39.65 10.65
N VAL A 36 2.97 -38.64 11.44
CA VAL A 36 2.34 -37.40 10.95
C VAL A 36 3.29 -36.67 9.99
N GLY A 37 4.59 -36.62 10.30
CA GLY A 37 5.60 -36.02 9.41
C GLY A 37 5.70 -36.73 8.06
N ILE A 38 5.72 -38.08 8.05
CA ILE A 38 5.74 -38.86 6.80
C ILE A 38 4.47 -38.61 5.98
N LEU A 39 3.30 -38.59 6.63
CA LEU A 39 2.04 -38.34 5.95
C LEU A 39 1.99 -36.93 5.36
N ALA A 40 2.50 -35.92 6.08
CA ALA A 40 2.60 -34.55 5.58
C ALA A 40 3.57 -34.43 4.39
N ILE A 41 4.71 -35.13 4.42
CA ILE A 41 5.65 -35.21 3.29
C ILE A 41 4.95 -35.81 2.07
N TYR A 42 4.25 -36.94 2.26
CA TYR A 42 3.54 -37.63 1.19
C TYR A 42 2.42 -36.76 0.58
N PHE A 43 1.65 -36.07 1.43
CA PHE A 43 0.59 -35.17 0.97
C PHE A 43 1.15 -33.99 0.17
N TYR A 44 2.22 -33.35 0.68
CA TYR A 44 2.88 -32.27 -0.04
C TYR A 44 3.47 -32.76 -1.37
N TYR A 45 4.09 -33.95 -1.37
CA TYR A 45 4.63 -34.56 -2.57
C TYR A 45 3.56 -34.71 -3.65
N ILE A 46 2.40 -35.30 -3.35
CA ILE A 46 1.30 -35.48 -4.32
C ILE A 46 0.89 -34.14 -4.95
N ILE A 47 0.81 -33.08 -4.15
CA ILE A 47 0.35 -31.79 -4.64
C ILE A 47 1.44 -31.13 -5.49
N ALA A 48 2.70 -31.16 -5.04
CA ALA A 48 3.79 -30.41 -5.67
C ALA A 48 4.45 -31.14 -6.84
N ASP A 49 4.34 -32.46 -6.94
CA ASP A 49 5.09 -33.27 -7.92
C ASP A 49 4.87 -32.82 -9.36
N ASP A 50 3.61 -32.62 -9.79
CA ASP A 50 3.32 -32.16 -11.16
C ASP A 50 3.85 -30.74 -11.40
N PHE A 51 3.73 -29.83 -10.44
CA PHE A 51 4.26 -28.46 -10.58
C PHE A 51 5.79 -28.45 -10.71
N VAL A 52 6.49 -29.26 -9.91
CA VAL A 52 7.95 -29.41 -10.02
C VAL A 52 8.29 -30.02 -11.38
N ARG A 53 7.56 -31.05 -11.81
CA ARG A 53 7.79 -31.72 -13.09
C ARG A 53 7.66 -30.76 -14.26
N GLN A 54 6.56 -30.02 -14.33
CA GLN A 54 6.33 -29.04 -15.38
C GLN A 54 7.35 -27.90 -15.33
N SER A 55 7.77 -27.48 -14.14
CA SER A 55 8.85 -26.49 -13.98
C SER A 55 10.16 -27.00 -14.55
N LEU A 56 10.58 -28.22 -14.21
CA LEU A 56 11.80 -28.83 -14.72
C LEU A 56 11.72 -29.10 -16.23
N LEU A 57 10.55 -29.50 -16.75
CA LEU A 57 10.31 -29.64 -18.18
C LEU A 57 10.50 -28.31 -18.91
N ASN A 58 9.95 -27.21 -18.37
CA ASN A 58 10.12 -25.90 -18.96
C ASN A 58 11.59 -25.46 -18.98
N LEU A 59 12.39 -25.86 -18.00
CA LEU A 59 13.83 -25.58 -17.93
C LEU A 59 14.71 -26.47 -18.83
N THR A 60 14.13 -27.39 -19.62
CA THR A 60 14.91 -28.23 -20.54
C THR A 60 15.42 -27.43 -21.76
N PRO A 61 16.58 -27.80 -22.33
CA PRO A 61 17.14 -27.13 -23.50
C PRO A 61 16.15 -27.05 -24.67
N GLY A 62 16.04 -25.88 -25.30
CA GLY A 62 15.17 -25.65 -26.46
C GLY A 62 13.72 -25.27 -26.12
N ARG A 63 13.34 -25.20 -24.83
CA ARG A 63 12.04 -24.68 -24.39
C ARG A 63 12.00 -23.16 -24.26
N PHE A 64 13.11 -22.54 -23.88
CA PHE A 64 13.28 -21.08 -23.81
C PHE A 64 14.43 -20.66 -24.75
N ARG A 65 14.25 -19.57 -25.50
CA ARG A 65 15.32 -18.99 -26.34
C ARG A 65 16.18 -17.97 -25.58
N GLU A 66 15.59 -17.29 -24.61
CA GLU A 66 16.22 -16.17 -23.88
C GLU A 66 16.85 -16.56 -22.54
N LEU A 67 16.59 -17.78 -22.02
CA LEU A 67 17.07 -18.21 -20.71
C LEU A 67 18.36 -19.04 -20.85
N ASP A 68 19.52 -18.39 -20.71
CA ASP A 68 20.83 -19.05 -20.66
C ASP A 68 21.16 -19.45 -19.21
N LEU A 69 20.93 -20.72 -18.86
CA LEU A 69 21.28 -21.26 -17.56
C LEU A 69 22.71 -21.81 -17.57
N PRO A 70 23.49 -21.64 -16.50
CA PRO A 70 24.84 -22.20 -16.40
C PRO A 70 24.85 -23.74 -16.32
N PHE A 71 23.68 -24.38 -16.33
CA PHE A 71 23.48 -25.81 -16.30
C PHE A 71 22.33 -26.21 -17.23
N ASN A 72 22.43 -27.40 -17.83
CA ASN A 72 21.39 -27.95 -18.71
C ASN A 72 20.70 -29.14 -18.03
N ILE A 73 19.37 -29.10 -17.95
CA ILE A 73 18.57 -30.23 -17.46
C ILE A 73 18.27 -31.15 -18.64
N LEU A 74 18.84 -32.35 -18.63
CA LEU A 74 18.57 -33.36 -19.66
C LEU A 74 17.10 -33.81 -19.56
N PRO A 75 16.36 -33.96 -20.68
CA PRO A 75 14.97 -34.44 -20.67
C PRO A 75 14.80 -35.78 -19.95
N GLU A 76 15.79 -36.67 -20.07
CA GLU A 76 15.82 -37.98 -19.40
C GLU A 76 15.95 -37.87 -17.87
N ALA A 77 16.52 -36.76 -17.37
CA ALA A 77 16.71 -36.52 -15.95
C ALA A 77 15.52 -35.83 -15.28
N VAL A 78 14.49 -35.41 -16.05
CA VAL A 78 13.37 -34.63 -15.51
C VAL A 78 12.52 -35.44 -14.54
N ASP A 79 12.13 -36.67 -14.89
CA ASP A 79 11.27 -37.48 -14.01
C ASP A 79 12.02 -37.86 -12.72
N SER A 80 13.29 -38.26 -12.82
CA SER A 80 14.13 -38.54 -11.64
C SER A 80 14.37 -37.29 -10.79
N GLY A 81 14.70 -36.17 -11.43
CA GLY A 81 14.91 -34.88 -10.78
C GLY A 81 13.67 -34.40 -10.04
N THR A 82 12.49 -34.56 -10.66
CA THR A 82 11.20 -34.22 -10.05
C THR A 82 11.04 -34.92 -8.71
N THR A 83 11.20 -36.24 -8.68
CA THR A 83 11.05 -37.01 -7.43
C THR A 83 12.03 -36.53 -6.36
N TYR A 84 13.31 -36.33 -6.70
CA TYR A 84 14.32 -35.89 -5.72
C TYR A 84 14.04 -34.47 -5.20
N PHE A 85 13.75 -33.51 -6.08
CA PHE A 85 13.49 -32.12 -5.69
C PHE A 85 12.20 -32.00 -4.88
N THR A 86 11.11 -32.65 -5.30
CA THR A 86 9.84 -32.60 -4.58
C THR A 86 9.96 -33.21 -3.19
N VAL A 87 10.61 -34.38 -3.07
CA VAL A 87 10.85 -35.02 -1.75
C VAL A 87 11.75 -34.15 -0.87
N PHE A 88 12.80 -33.56 -1.45
CA PHE A 88 13.69 -32.66 -0.71
C PHE A 88 12.96 -31.44 -0.14
N ILE A 89 12.17 -30.75 -0.98
CA ILE A 89 11.36 -29.60 -0.55
C ILE A 89 10.32 -30.05 0.49
N ALA A 90 9.64 -31.17 0.29
CA ALA A 90 8.66 -31.71 1.24
C ALA A 90 9.27 -31.95 2.63
N ILE A 91 10.46 -32.55 2.68
CA ILE A 91 11.20 -32.78 3.93
C ILE A 91 11.55 -31.46 4.60
N LEU A 92 12.08 -30.48 3.85
CA LEU A 92 12.45 -29.18 4.40
C LEU A 92 11.24 -28.42 4.95
N VAL A 93 10.10 -28.43 4.24
CA VAL A 93 8.87 -27.79 4.68
C VAL A 93 8.38 -28.43 5.98
N VAL A 94 8.34 -29.76 6.07
CA VAL A 94 7.87 -30.47 7.27
C VAL A 94 8.82 -30.29 8.45
N LEU A 95 10.13 -30.33 8.23
CA LEU A 95 11.13 -30.01 9.27
C LEU A 95 11.02 -28.54 9.72
N GLY A 96 10.80 -27.63 8.78
CA GLY A 96 10.58 -26.22 9.03
C GLY A 96 9.34 -25.98 9.90
N LEU A 97 8.19 -26.54 9.52
CA LEU A 97 6.95 -26.45 10.31
C LEU A 97 7.14 -27.00 11.72
N ARG A 98 7.87 -28.12 11.86
CA ARG A 98 8.20 -28.68 13.16
C ARG A 98 9.09 -27.75 13.99
N SER A 99 10.01 -27.02 13.37
CA SER A 99 10.88 -26.07 14.06
C SER A 99 10.11 -24.91 14.70
N LEU A 100 8.95 -24.53 14.14
CA LEU A 100 8.07 -23.50 14.71
C LEU A 100 7.41 -23.97 16.01
N GLY A 101 7.11 -25.27 16.12
CA GLY A 101 6.49 -25.88 17.30
C GLY A 101 7.43 -26.09 18.49
N ALA A 102 8.73 -25.81 18.35
CA ALA A 102 9.73 -26.09 19.40
C ALA A 102 9.68 -25.11 20.60
N GLY A 103 8.84 -24.07 20.56
CA GLY A 103 8.56 -23.16 21.69
C GLY A 103 9.71 -22.24 22.13
N ASN A 104 10.90 -22.35 21.52
CA ASN A 104 12.09 -21.57 21.89
C ASN A 104 12.33 -20.36 20.97
N LEU A 105 11.27 -19.74 20.45
CA LEU A 105 11.35 -18.66 19.45
C LEU A 105 10.73 -17.37 19.98
N THR A 106 11.41 -16.25 19.75
CA THR A 106 10.80 -14.92 19.96
C THR A 106 9.72 -14.66 18.90
N PRO A 107 8.71 -13.80 19.15
CA PRO A 107 7.64 -13.53 18.19
C PRO A 107 8.15 -13.12 16.79
N ARG A 108 9.15 -12.24 16.73
CA ARG A 108 9.77 -11.81 15.47
C ARG A 108 10.46 -12.96 14.72
N GLN A 109 11.14 -13.86 15.44
CA GLN A 109 11.79 -15.02 14.82
C GLN A 109 10.77 -16.06 14.35
N TYR A 110 9.67 -16.22 15.07
CA TYR A 110 8.56 -17.07 14.67
C TYR A 110 7.96 -16.59 13.34
N ASP A 111 7.61 -15.30 13.25
CA ASP A 111 7.00 -14.72 12.05
C ASP A 111 7.92 -14.85 10.83
N LEU A 112 9.20 -14.52 10.98
CA LEU A 112 10.17 -14.61 9.89
C LEU A 112 10.35 -16.06 9.41
N ARG A 113 10.45 -17.02 10.33
CA ARG A 113 10.56 -18.44 9.97
C ARG A 113 9.28 -18.95 9.30
N ALA A 114 8.11 -18.56 9.80
CA ALA A 114 6.83 -18.93 9.21
C ALA A 114 6.70 -18.41 7.76
N GLN A 115 7.11 -17.17 7.51
CA GLN A 115 7.14 -16.59 6.16
C GLN A 115 8.11 -17.33 5.23
N LEU A 116 9.32 -17.66 5.70
CA LEU A 116 10.30 -18.43 4.90
C LEU A 116 9.80 -19.84 4.58
N ILE A 117 9.16 -20.53 5.54
CA ILE A 117 8.59 -21.86 5.33
C ILE A 117 7.41 -21.79 4.36
N ALA A 118 6.55 -20.78 4.48
CA ALA A 118 5.44 -20.56 3.55
C ALA A 118 5.96 -20.30 2.13
N LEU A 119 7.01 -19.48 1.98
CA LEU A 119 7.65 -19.23 0.69
C LEU A 119 8.25 -20.51 0.10
N LEU A 120 8.98 -21.29 0.90
CA LEU A 120 9.56 -22.56 0.47
C LEU A 120 8.48 -23.56 0.05
N ALA A 121 7.38 -23.63 0.79
CA ALA A 121 6.24 -24.49 0.46
C ALA A 121 5.53 -24.05 -0.82
N ALA A 122 5.43 -22.74 -1.06
CA ALA A 122 4.84 -22.16 -2.26
C ALA A 122 5.77 -22.19 -3.49
N LEU A 123 7.08 -22.42 -3.29
CA LEU A 123 8.09 -22.30 -4.34
C LEU A 123 7.80 -23.13 -5.60
N PRO A 124 7.40 -24.43 -5.52
CA PRO A 124 7.07 -25.19 -6.72
C PRO A 124 5.94 -24.59 -7.57
N PHE A 125 4.93 -24.03 -6.90
CA PHE A 125 3.78 -23.41 -7.57
C PHE A 125 4.17 -22.10 -8.22
N ILE A 126 4.88 -21.23 -7.48
CA ILE A 126 5.36 -19.94 -7.99
C ILE A 126 6.28 -20.17 -9.19
N LEU A 127 7.23 -21.10 -9.07
CA LEU A 127 8.17 -21.43 -10.14
C LEU A 127 7.44 -21.98 -11.37
N TYR A 128 6.48 -22.87 -11.18
CA TYR A 128 5.63 -23.36 -12.27
C TYR A 128 4.93 -22.21 -12.99
N PHE A 129 4.22 -21.33 -12.27
CA PHE A 129 3.47 -20.24 -12.88
C PHE A 129 4.39 -19.30 -13.66
N ILE A 130 5.53 -18.91 -13.09
CA ILE A 130 6.49 -18.02 -13.76
C ILE A 130 7.01 -18.68 -15.03
N LEU A 131 7.53 -19.91 -14.94
CA LEU A 131 8.10 -20.61 -16.10
C LEU A 131 7.05 -20.93 -17.15
N HIS A 132 5.83 -21.27 -16.73
CA HIS A 132 4.74 -21.57 -17.64
C HIS A 132 4.26 -20.32 -18.38
N ILE A 133 4.13 -19.18 -17.70
CA ILE A 133 3.82 -17.89 -18.34
C ILE A 133 4.93 -17.50 -19.33
N MET A 134 6.20 -17.66 -18.94
CA MET A 134 7.33 -17.42 -19.85
C MET A 134 7.26 -18.34 -21.08
N TRP A 135 6.87 -19.60 -20.89
CA TRP A 135 6.77 -20.56 -21.99
C TRP A 135 5.60 -20.20 -22.91
N LEU A 136 4.46 -19.82 -22.34
CA LEU A 136 3.28 -19.35 -23.09
C LEU A 136 3.60 -18.09 -23.89
N LYS A 137 4.33 -17.12 -23.31
CA LYS A 137 4.75 -15.91 -24.02
C LYS A 137 5.61 -16.21 -25.27
N GLU A 138 6.50 -17.19 -25.19
CA GLU A 138 7.39 -17.55 -26.30
C GLU A 138 6.70 -18.45 -27.35
N ASN A 139 5.84 -19.36 -26.91
CA ASN A 139 5.29 -20.42 -27.76
C ASN A 139 3.87 -20.15 -28.27
N ASP A 140 3.12 -19.27 -27.61
CA ASP A 140 1.73 -18.95 -27.97
C ASP A 140 1.58 -17.46 -28.26
N SER A 141 1.34 -17.13 -29.53
CA SER A 141 1.15 -15.75 -29.99
C SER A 141 -0.09 -15.06 -29.41
N SER A 142 -1.01 -15.80 -28.77
CA SER A 142 -2.16 -15.19 -28.09
C SER A 142 -1.79 -14.55 -26.74
N TRP A 143 -0.67 -14.94 -26.14
CA TRP A 143 -0.18 -14.41 -24.86
C TRP A 143 0.69 -13.17 -25.08
N TYR A 144 0.03 -12.05 -25.42
CA TYR A 144 0.69 -10.76 -25.61
C TYR A 144 0.70 -9.95 -24.31
N PHE A 145 1.87 -9.78 -23.70
CA PHE A 145 2.09 -8.99 -22.47
C PHE A 145 2.79 -7.66 -22.78
N ASP A 146 2.11 -6.81 -23.53
CA ASP A 146 2.59 -5.46 -23.86
C ASP A 146 1.48 -4.45 -23.62
N LEU A 147 1.84 -3.18 -23.51
CA LEU A 147 0.92 -2.07 -23.33
C LEU A 147 0.56 -1.38 -24.65
N ILE A 148 1.00 -1.88 -25.81
CA ILE A 148 0.65 -1.29 -27.12
C ILE A 148 -0.87 -1.21 -27.33
N PHE A 149 -1.64 -2.16 -26.81
CA PHE A 149 -3.10 -2.10 -26.89
C PHE A 149 -3.67 -0.82 -26.22
N MET A 150 -2.94 -0.17 -25.31
CA MET A 150 -3.39 1.07 -24.68
C MET A 150 -3.38 2.28 -25.64
N GLU A 151 -2.66 2.19 -26.76
CA GLU A 151 -2.66 3.19 -27.83
C GLU A 151 -3.89 3.07 -28.74
N GLU A 152 -4.52 1.89 -28.77
CA GLU A 152 -5.74 1.69 -29.54
C GLU A 152 -6.90 2.53 -28.97
N MET A 153 -7.89 2.75 -29.84
CA MET A 153 -9.11 3.49 -29.49
C MET A 153 -9.87 2.79 -28.36
N ALA A 154 -10.36 3.60 -27.41
CA ALA A 154 -11.23 3.10 -26.33
C ALA A 154 -12.57 2.60 -26.87
N GLY A 155 -13.19 3.33 -27.81
CA GLY A 155 -14.47 2.95 -28.43
C GLY A 155 -15.71 3.24 -27.58
N PHE A 156 -15.55 3.89 -26.42
CA PHE A 156 -16.64 4.35 -25.55
C PHE A 156 -16.29 5.70 -24.93
N THR A 157 -17.31 6.47 -24.55
CA THR A 157 -17.16 7.78 -23.91
C THR A 157 -17.65 7.74 -22.48
N LEU A 158 -17.06 8.58 -21.62
CA LEU A 158 -17.53 8.75 -20.25
C LEU A 158 -18.83 9.56 -20.24
N SER A 159 -19.76 9.21 -19.35
CA SER A 159 -21.01 9.95 -19.18
C SER A 159 -20.81 11.35 -18.57
N ASN A 160 -19.72 11.54 -17.82
CA ASN A 160 -19.33 12.78 -17.18
C ASN A 160 -18.00 13.25 -17.79
N GLN A 161 -18.09 14.18 -18.75
CA GLN A 161 -16.98 14.65 -19.58
C GLN A 161 -16.33 15.94 -19.06
N TRP A 162 -16.63 16.34 -17.82
CA TRP A 162 -16.02 17.52 -17.20
C TRP A 162 -14.92 17.08 -16.23
N PRO A 163 -13.72 17.70 -16.22
CA PRO A 163 -13.31 18.87 -17.00
C PRO A 163 -12.73 18.55 -18.39
N PHE A 164 -12.46 17.28 -18.68
CA PHE A 164 -11.85 16.83 -19.93
C PHE A 164 -12.82 15.94 -20.70
N GLU A 165 -13.07 16.30 -21.96
CA GLU A 165 -13.97 15.54 -22.81
C GLU A 165 -13.27 14.31 -23.38
N THR A 166 -13.99 13.19 -23.40
CA THR A 166 -13.54 11.97 -24.08
C THR A 166 -14.26 11.81 -25.40
N VAL A 167 -13.51 11.58 -26.48
CA VAL A 167 -14.03 11.23 -27.81
C VAL A 167 -13.88 9.72 -28.03
N LEU A 168 -14.74 9.11 -28.85
CA LEU A 168 -14.69 7.68 -29.18
C LEU A 168 -13.34 7.22 -29.76
N GLN A 169 -12.62 8.16 -30.37
CA GLN A 169 -11.34 7.96 -31.06
C GLN A 169 -10.13 8.12 -30.12
N ASP A 170 -10.35 8.52 -28.86
CA ASP A 170 -9.26 8.68 -27.90
C ASP A 170 -8.60 7.34 -27.60
N SER A 171 -7.29 7.38 -27.37
CA SER A 171 -6.54 6.23 -26.89
C SER A 171 -7.03 5.80 -25.51
N ARG A 172 -6.87 4.51 -25.17
CA ARG A 172 -7.23 4.00 -23.83
C ARG A 172 -6.48 4.74 -22.73
N TRP A 173 -5.24 5.17 -22.99
CA TRP A 173 -4.49 6.05 -22.09
C TRP A 173 -5.26 7.31 -21.71
N GLN A 174 -5.76 8.05 -22.69
CA GLN A 174 -6.53 9.27 -22.47
C GLN A 174 -7.85 8.96 -21.76
N PHE A 175 -8.55 7.91 -22.19
CA PHE A 175 -9.79 7.47 -21.55
C PHE A 175 -9.62 7.20 -20.04
N TYR A 176 -8.63 6.38 -19.66
CA TYR A 176 -8.36 6.07 -18.26
C TYR A 176 -7.89 7.27 -17.46
N ARG A 177 -7.10 8.18 -18.08
CA ARG A 177 -6.69 9.43 -17.45
C ARG A 177 -7.90 10.29 -17.07
N VAL A 178 -8.88 10.46 -17.97
CA VAL A 178 -10.11 11.20 -17.65
C VAL A 178 -10.94 10.47 -16.59
N GLY A 179 -11.03 9.13 -16.66
CA GLY A 179 -11.69 8.32 -15.63
C GLY A 179 -11.08 8.51 -14.24
N LEU A 180 -9.75 8.58 -14.16
CA LEU A 180 -9.02 8.82 -12.91
C LEU A 180 -9.34 10.21 -12.34
N TYR A 181 -9.42 11.27 -13.16
CA TYR A 181 -9.81 12.60 -12.67
C TYR A 181 -11.24 12.61 -12.11
N ASN A 182 -12.16 11.95 -12.79
CA ASN A 182 -13.53 11.83 -12.30
C ASN A 182 -13.59 11.08 -10.97
N ALA A 183 -12.83 10.00 -10.81
CA ALA A 183 -12.75 9.25 -9.55
C ALA A 183 -12.19 10.13 -8.42
N ILE A 184 -11.07 10.83 -8.65
CA ILE A 184 -10.46 11.73 -7.67
C ILE A 184 -11.46 12.83 -7.27
N ARG A 185 -12.13 13.45 -8.25
CA ARG A 185 -13.13 14.50 -7.98
C ARG A 185 -14.26 14.01 -7.08
N VAL A 186 -14.86 12.88 -7.45
CA VAL A 186 -15.97 12.30 -6.68
C VAL A 186 -15.50 11.98 -5.27
N VAL A 187 -14.33 11.35 -5.12
CA VAL A 187 -13.77 11.03 -3.79
C VAL A 187 -13.55 12.28 -2.95
N LEU A 188 -12.93 13.34 -3.50
CA LEU A 188 -12.70 14.57 -2.76
C LEU A 188 -14.01 15.23 -2.31
N LEU A 189 -15.00 15.33 -3.21
CA LEU A 189 -16.30 15.88 -2.90
C LEU A 189 -17.05 15.03 -1.87
N SER A 190 -16.94 13.71 -1.97
CA SER A 190 -17.49 12.76 -0.99
C SER A 190 -16.82 12.89 0.37
N ILE A 191 -15.49 13.06 0.45
CA ILE A 191 -14.77 13.26 1.71
C ILE A 191 -15.26 14.53 2.40
N VAL A 192 -15.31 15.65 1.68
CA VAL A 192 -15.78 16.93 2.22
C VAL A 192 -17.24 16.82 2.67
N GLY A 193 -18.12 16.32 1.80
CA GLY A 193 -19.54 16.18 2.10
C GLY A 193 -19.82 15.22 3.26
N CYS A 194 -19.16 14.06 3.29
CA CYS A 194 -19.29 13.08 4.36
C CYS A 194 -18.71 13.59 5.68
N THR A 195 -17.62 14.36 5.65
CA THR A 195 -17.05 14.97 6.86
C THR A 195 -18.01 15.99 7.47
N ILE A 196 -18.55 16.90 6.65
CA ILE A 196 -19.51 17.91 7.11
C ILE A 196 -20.75 17.22 7.67
N LEU A 197 -21.37 16.33 6.90
CA LEU A 197 -22.57 15.60 7.32
C LEU A 197 -22.31 14.73 8.55
N GLY A 198 -21.18 14.03 8.57
CA GLY A 198 -20.75 13.17 9.67
C GLY A 198 -20.55 13.94 10.97
N ILE A 199 -19.98 15.16 10.91
CA ILE A 199 -19.87 16.04 12.08
C ILE A 199 -21.26 16.45 12.57
N PHE A 200 -22.15 16.93 11.67
CA PHE A 200 -23.50 17.35 12.07
C PHE A 200 -24.30 16.23 12.71
N ILE A 201 -24.30 15.04 12.10
CA ILE A 201 -25.02 13.87 12.61
C ILE A 201 -24.36 13.35 13.89
N GLY A 202 -23.02 13.32 13.94
CA GLY A 202 -22.25 12.91 15.12
C GLY A 202 -22.54 13.78 16.33
N VAL A 203 -22.50 15.11 16.18
CA VAL A 203 -22.84 16.06 17.24
C VAL A 203 -24.32 15.93 17.64
N SER A 204 -25.22 15.77 16.66
CA SER A 204 -26.65 15.59 16.91
C SER A 204 -26.94 14.34 17.75
N ARG A 205 -26.16 13.26 17.56
CA ARG A 205 -26.25 12.02 18.36
C ARG A 205 -25.80 12.21 19.82
N LEU A 206 -24.87 13.13 20.08
CA LEU A 206 -24.45 13.46 21.46
C LEU A 206 -25.39 14.45 22.16
N SER A 207 -26.41 14.95 21.45
CA SER A 207 -27.36 15.91 22.03
C SER A 207 -28.16 15.29 23.17
N ARG A 208 -28.34 16.06 24.26
CA ARG A 208 -29.22 15.68 25.38
C ARG A 208 -30.69 15.57 24.97
N ASN A 209 -31.07 16.16 23.83
CA ASN A 209 -32.42 16.04 23.30
C ASN A 209 -32.63 14.63 22.71
N ARG A 210 -33.42 13.81 23.42
CA ARG A 210 -33.71 12.42 23.03
C ARG A 210 -34.32 12.29 21.63
N MET A 211 -35.10 13.27 21.18
CA MET A 211 -35.70 13.24 19.84
C MET A 211 -34.63 13.44 18.76
N LEU A 212 -33.76 14.44 18.94
CA LEU A 212 -32.68 14.72 17.98
C LEU A 212 -31.64 13.58 17.96
N SER A 213 -31.26 13.07 19.14
CA SER A 213 -30.37 11.92 19.25
C SER A 213 -30.98 10.66 18.61
N GLY A 214 -32.26 10.39 18.82
CA GLY A 214 -32.96 9.23 18.24
C GLY A 214 -33.11 9.33 16.72
N LEU A 215 -33.34 10.53 16.18
CA LEU A 215 -33.37 10.76 14.73
C LEU A 215 -31.99 10.57 14.10
N ALA A 216 -30.93 11.08 14.73
CA ALA A 216 -29.57 10.88 14.25
C ALA A 216 -29.16 9.40 14.29
N GLU A 217 -29.52 8.68 15.36
CA GLU A 217 -29.24 7.25 15.50
C GLU A 217 -29.98 6.40 14.46
N SER A 218 -31.28 6.63 14.27
CA SER A 218 -32.07 5.91 13.26
C SER A 218 -31.57 6.17 11.83
N TYR A 219 -31.20 7.41 11.50
CA TYR A 219 -30.54 7.73 10.23
C TYR A 219 -29.27 6.90 10.03
N VAL A 220 -28.35 6.91 11.01
CA VAL A 220 -27.07 6.19 10.91
C VAL A 220 -27.28 4.69 10.78
N GLU A 221 -28.13 4.08 11.62
CA GLU A 221 -28.40 2.65 11.57
C GLU A 221 -29.03 2.23 10.25
N PHE A 222 -29.98 3.01 9.73
CA PHE A 222 -30.63 2.72 8.46
C PHE A 222 -29.63 2.69 7.29
N PHE A 223 -28.83 3.74 7.14
CA PHE A 223 -27.87 3.84 6.04
C PHE A 223 -26.67 2.91 6.19
N ARG A 224 -26.27 2.53 7.42
CA ARG A 224 -25.17 1.57 7.65
C ARG A 224 -25.59 0.12 7.45
N ASN A 225 -26.86 -0.20 7.66
CA ASN A 225 -27.36 -1.58 7.52
C ASN A 225 -27.90 -1.89 6.12
N MET A 226 -28.17 -0.88 5.29
CA MET A 226 -28.60 -1.10 3.90
C MET A 226 -27.45 -1.45 2.96
N PRO A 227 -27.60 -2.45 2.08
CA PRO A 227 -26.61 -2.74 1.05
C PRO A 227 -26.34 -1.53 0.16
N LEU A 228 -25.06 -1.18 -0.05
CA LEU A 228 -24.66 -0.02 -0.85
C LEU A 228 -25.25 -0.05 -2.27
N VAL A 229 -25.33 -1.25 -2.88
CA VAL A 229 -25.89 -1.41 -4.23
C VAL A 229 -27.36 -0.99 -4.29
N VAL A 230 -28.15 -1.31 -3.26
CA VAL A 230 -29.56 -0.90 -3.19
C VAL A 230 -29.66 0.62 -3.06
N GLN A 231 -28.78 1.23 -2.26
CA GLN A 231 -28.74 2.69 -2.13
C GLN A 231 -28.41 3.36 -3.45
N LEU A 232 -27.38 2.87 -4.16
CA LEU A 232 -26.97 3.40 -5.46
C LEU A 232 -28.08 3.23 -6.51
N PHE A 233 -28.72 2.07 -6.56
CA PHE A 233 -29.81 1.81 -7.49
C PHE A 233 -31.01 2.71 -7.22
N PHE A 234 -31.43 2.84 -5.96
CA PHE A 234 -32.52 3.71 -5.56
C PHE A 234 -32.23 5.19 -5.90
N LEU A 235 -31.04 5.67 -5.55
CA LEU A 235 -30.62 7.04 -5.86
C LEU A 235 -30.57 7.27 -7.38
N TYR A 236 -30.01 6.34 -8.15
CA TYR A 236 -29.92 6.48 -9.59
C TYR A 236 -31.29 6.47 -10.28
N THR A 237 -32.17 5.53 -9.93
CA THR A 237 -33.44 5.32 -10.64
C THR A 237 -34.53 6.26 -10.16
N VAL A 238 -34.71 6.37 -8.83
CA VAL A 238 -35.83 7.12 -8.23
C VAL A 238 -35.47 8.58 -8.08
N VAL A 239 -34.28 8.90 -7.55
CA VAL A 239 -33.91 10.30 -7.32
C VAL A 239 -33.42 10.95 -8.61
N LEU A 240 -32.40 10.39 -9.27
CA LEU A 240 -31.80 11.00 -10.45
C LEU A 240 -32.61 10.77 -11.73
N GLY A 241 -33.10 9.55 -11.95
CA GLY A 241 -33.78 9.15 -13.19
C GLY A 241 -35.20 9.70 -13.34
N ALA A 242 -35.98 9.74 -12.26
CA ALA A 242 -37.38 10.17 -12.31
C ALA A 242 -37.60 11.65 -11.98
N ASN A 243 -36.71 12.28 -11.19
CA ASN A 243 -36.95 13.63 -10.66
C ASN A 243 -36.01 14.72 -11.20
N LEU A 244 -34.90 14.38 -11.87
CA LEU A 244 -34.03 15.38 -12.49
C LEU A 244 -34.21 15.47 -14.01
N PRO A 245 -34.21 16.69 -14.57
CA PRO A 245 -34.29 16.88 -16.01
C PRO A 245 -33.06 16.26 -16.70
N PRO A 246 -33.24 15.69 -17.91
CA PRO A 246 -32.12 15.24 -18.72
C PRO A 246 -31.18 16.42 -19.01
N PHE A 247 -29.87 16.17 -18.94
CA PHE A 247 -28.87 17.16 -19.31
C PHE A 247 -29.09 17.63 -20.75
N SER A 248 -29.60 18.85 -20.91
CA SER A 248 -29.81 19.55 -22.18
C SER A 248 -29.00 20.84 -22.15
N GLU A 249 -28.45 21.24 -23.30
CA GLU A 249 -27.51 22.38 -23.45
C GLU A 249 -28.05 23.73 -22.99
N ILE A 250 -29.35 23.84 -22.71
CA ILE A 250 -29.99 25.04 -22.19
C ILE A 250 -30.71 24.65 -20.90
N GLN A 251 -30.18 25.03 -19.73
CA GLN A 251 -30.90 24.88 -18.47
C GLN A 251 -30.90 26.18 -17.67
N GLU A 252 -32.10 26.70 -17.44
CA GLU A 252 -32.42 27.88 -16.62
C GLU A 252 -32.27 27.59 -15.10
N LYS A 253 -32.06 26.33 -14.71
CA LYS A 253 -31.99 25.91 -13.31
C LYS A 253 -30.56 26.00 -12.78
N THR A 254 -30.21 27.20 -12.35
CA THR A 254 -28.90 27.49 -11.75
C THR A 254 -29.07 27.82 -10.27
N ILE A 255 -28.22 27.25 -9.41
CA ILE A 255 -28.10 27.73 -8.03
C ILE A 255 -27.23 28.99 -8.08
N MET A 256 -27.86 30.14 -7.83
CA MET A 256 -27.22 31.47 -7.79
C MET A 256 -26.49 31.88 -9.09
N GLY A 257 -26.69 31.18 -10.22
CA GLY A 257 -26.00 31.44 -11.49
C GLY A 257 -24.64 30.75 -11.64
N TRP A 258 -24.20 29.97 -10.64
CA TRP A 258 -22.83 29.42 -10.59
C TRP A 258 -22.81 27.90 -10.67
N VAL A 259 -23.78 27.22 -10.03
CA VAL A 259 -23.82 25.75 -9.98
C VAL A 259 -24.98 25.22 -10.80
N PHE A 260 -24.68 24.35 -11.75
CA PHE A 260 -25.63 23.64 -12.58
C PHE A 260 -25.81 22.20 -12.07
N TRP A 261 -27.00 21.63 -12.25
CA TRP A 261 -27.33 20.28 -11.81
C TRP A 261 -28.21 19.56 -12.82
N SER A 262 -28.01 18.25 -12.98
CA SER A 262 -28.73 17.44 -13.95
C SER A 262 -28.80 15.98 -13.51
N ASN A 263 -29.53 15.15 -14.25
CA ASN A 263 -29.51 13.70 -14.07
C ASN A 263 -28.12 13.05 -14.31
N ARG A 264 -27.15 13.79 -14.86
CA ARG A 264 -25.73 13.40 -14.99
C ARG A 264 -24.84 13.92 -13.86
N GLY A 265 -25.41 14.68 -12.90
CA GLY A 265 -24.72 15.20 -11.72
C GLY A 265 -24.63 16.73 -11.69
N PHE A 266 -23.72 17.24 -10.85
CA PHE A 266 -23.45 18.66 -10.67
C PHE A 266 -22.32 19.12 -11.61
N VAL A 267 -22.53 20.23 -12.30
CA VAL A 267 -21.53 20.95 -13.07
C VAL A 267 -21.23 22.26 -12.35
N LEU A 268 -19.97 22.38 -11.91
CA LEU A 268 -19.45 23.57 -11.23
C LEU A 268 -18.78 24.48 -12.27
N PRO A 269 -18.70 25.80 -12.01
CA PRO A 269 -17.94 26.67 -12.89
C PRO A 269 -16.47 26.24 -12.83
N GLY A 270 -15.80 26.26 -13.98
CA GLY A 270 -14.38 25.94 -14.08
C GLY A 270 -13.57 26.92 -13.24
N GLY A 271 -13.09 26.46 -12.07
CA GLY A 271 -12.11 27.18 -11.27
C GLY A 271 -10.71 26.76 -11.71
N GLY A 272 -10.08 27.58 -12.54
CA GLY A 272 -8.65 27.43 -12.86
C GLY A 272 -7.80 28.13 -11.81
N ILE A 273 -6.68 27.52 -11.40
CA ILE A 273 -5.67 28.22 -10.62
C ILE A 273 -4.83 29.03 -11.61
N GLU A 274 -5.20 30.29 -11.87
CA GLU A 274 -4.45 31.17 -12.77
C GLU A 274 -3.02 31.41 -12.28
N ASN A 275 -2.84 31.51 -10.96
CA ASN A 275 -1.53 31.77 -10.36
C ASN A 275 -1.25 30.79 -9.22
N MET A 276 -0.63 29.66 -9.57
CA MET A 276 -0.23 28.60 -8.64
C MET A 276 0.64 29.13 -7.50
N SER A 277 1.52 30.08 -7.77
CA SER A 277 2.40 30.65 -6.75
C SER A 277 1.63 31.40 -5.67
N LEU A 278 0.60 32.16 -6.06
CA LEU A 278 -0.23 32.94 -5.16
C LEU A 278 -1.18 32.03 -4.35
N PHE A 279 -1.71 30.98 -4.98
CA PHE A 279 -2.49 29.93 -4.30
C PHE A 279 -1.67 29.21 -3.23
N LEU A 280 -0.45 28.76 -3.57
CA LEU A 280 0.46 28.14 -2.61
C LEU A 280 0.91 29.12 -1.53
N ALA A 281 1.11 30.40 -1.86
CA ALA A 281 1.45 31.42 -0.87
C ALA A 281 0.32 31.59 0.16
N ALA A 282 -0.95 31.59 -0.27
CA ALA A 282 -2.09 31.67 0.64
C ALA A 282 -2.12 30.48 1.62
N ILE A 283 -1.95 29.25 1.11
CA ILE A 283 -1.82 28.05 1.95
C ILE A 283 -0.60 28.15 2.87
N GLY A 284 0.52 28.66 2.36
CA GLY A 284 1.74 28.93 3.11
C GLY A 284 1.51 29.86 4.30
N VAL A 285 0.69 30.91 4.15
CA VAL A 285 0.31 31.82 5.25
C VAL A 285 -0.49 31.07 6.32
N PHE A 286 -1.46 30.24 5.95
CA PHE A 286 -2.21 29.42 6.92
C PHE A 286 -1.30 28.45 7.67
N LEU A 287 -0.36 27.81 6.98
CA LEU A 287 0.58 26.89 7.59
C LEU A 287 1.62 27.59 8.46
N ALA A 288 2.05 28.80 8.09
CA ALA A 288 2.89 29.65 8.92
C ALA A 288 2.15 30.08 10.20
N ALA A 289 0.87 30.44 10.11
CA ALA A 289 0.03 30.73 11.26
C ALA A 289 -0.11 29.51 12.18
N ARG A 290 -0.31 28.30 11.63
CA ARG A 290 -0.29 27.04 12.40
C ARG A 290 1.02 26.86 13.16
N ILE A 291 2.16 27.05 12.50
CA ILE A 291 3.49 26.92 13.12
C ILE A 291 3.63 27.96 14.25
N TYR A 292 3.22 29.20 14.00
CA TYR A 292 3.28 30.29 14.98
C TYR A 292 2.44 30.00 16.23
N ILE A 293 1.18 29.58 16.06
CA ILE A 293 0.30 29.23 17.19
C ILE A 293 0.90 28.09 18.00
N ARG A 294 1.36 27.03 17.33
CA ARG A 294 2.02 25.90 17.99
C ARG A 294 3.31 26.30 18.70
N PHE A 295 4.04 27.27 18.17
CA PHE A 295 5.22 27.81 18.82
C PHE A 295 4.86 28.58 20.10
N THR A 296 3.82 29.41 20.07
CA THR A 296 3.41 30.22 21.23
C THR A 296 2.74 29.43 22.34
N GLU A 297 2.00 28.37 22.01
CA GLU A 297 1.25 27.55 22.97
C GLU A 297 2.07 26.37 23.54
N ARG A 298 3.31 26.19 23.06
CA ARG A 298 4.19 25.10 23.51
C ARG A 298 4.83 25.43 24.84
N LEU A 299 4.75 24.46 25.75
CA LEU A 299 5.41 24.57 27.04
C LEU A 299 6.91 24.23 26.89
N PRO A 300 7.79 24.94 27.61
CA PRO A 300 9.21 24.62 27.62
C PRO A 300 9.43 23.21 28.21
N PRO A 301 10.45 22.48 27.75
CA PRO A 301 10.72 21.13 28.23
C PRO A 301 10.98 21.10 29.73
N GLU A 302 10.43 20.08 30.39
CA GLU A 302 10.47 19.93 31.86
C GLU A 302 11.83 19.42 32.38
N SER A 303 12.66 18.83 31.51
CA SER A 303 13.98 18.27 31.87
C SER A 303 15.10 18.72 30.93
N SER A 304 16.31 18.89 31.48
CA SER A 304 17.52 19.32 30.76
C SER A 304 18.09 18.27 29.81
N ASP A 305 17.64 17.01 29.91
CA ASP A 305 18.09 15.89 29.07
C ASP A 305 17.30 15.79 27.75
N THR A 306 16.30 16.66 27.57
CA THR A 306 15.53 16.71 26.32
C THR A 306 16.26 17.51 25.24
N PRO A 307 16.12 17.13 23.96
CA PRO A 307 16.66 17.90 22.84
C PRO A 307 16.20 19.37 22.83
N PRO A 308 16.90 20.26 22.09
CA PRO A 308 16.58 21.68 22.06
C PRO A 308 15.11 21.95 21.67
N PRO A 309 14.48 23.01 22.22
CA PRO A 309 13.08 23.37 21.91
C PRO A 309 12.84 23.70 20.43
N ALA A 310 13.91 23.81 19.62
CA ALA A 310 13.83 23.96 18.18
C ALA A 310 13.38 22.68 17.44
N ILE A 311 13.57 21.48 18.00
CA ILE A 311 13.26 20.22 17.29
C ILE A 311 11.76 20.06 16.98
N PRO A 312 10.83 20.26 17.94
CA PRO A 312 9.40 20.20 17.65
C PRO A 312 8.94 21.22 16.59
N ILE A 313 9.56 22.41 16.58
CA ILE A 313 9.26 23.44 15.59
C ILE A 313 9.73 23.00 14.21
N LEU A 314 10.94 22.42 14.11
CA LEU A 314 11.48 21.91 12.87
C LEU A 314 10.61 20.78 12.30
N VAL A 315 10.06 19.90 13.14
CA VAL A 315 9.12 18.86 12.71
C VAL A 315 7.81 19.46 12.20
N ASP A 316 7.27 20.52 12.83
CA ASP A 316 6.09 21.21 12.33
C ASP A 316 6.33 21.97 11.02
N ILE A 317 7.51 22.59 10.86
CA ILE A 317 7.94 23.21 9.61
C ILE A 317 8.04 22.14 8.52
N LEU A 318 8.65 21.00 8.83
CA LEU A 318 8.78 19.88 7.89
C LEU A 318 7.40 19.36 7.48
N PHE A 319 6.49 19.15 8.44
CA PHE A 319 5.11 18.72 8.16
C PHE A 319 4.38 19.74 7.27
N SER A 320 4.41 21.02 7.63
CA SER A 320 3.76 22.08 6.86
C SER A 320 4.35 22.24 5.45
N SER A 321 5.68 22.23 5.30
CA SER A 321 6.34 22.30 4.00
C SER A 321 6.03 21.08 3.13
N SER A 322 5.97 19.89 3.72
CA SER A 322 5.59 18.67 3.02
C SER A 322 4.17 18.71 2.49
N LEU A 323 3.22 19.28 3.25
CA LEU A 323 1.84 19.48 2.79
C LEU A 323 1.79 20.43 1.58
N LEU A 324 2.58 21.50 1.60
CA LEU A 324 2.68 22.44 0.48
C LEU A 324 3.19 21.75 -0.79
N ILE A 325 4.21 20.89 -0.65
CA ILE A 325 4.78 20.09 -1.74
C ILE A 325 3.74 19.10 -2.29
N VAL A 326 2.98 18.43 -1.41
CA VAL A 326 1.88 17.53 -1.82
C VAL A 326 0.83 18.30 -2.61
N VAL A 327 0.41 19.48 -2.14
CA VAL A 327 -0.57 20.31 -2.84
C VAL A 327 -0.05 20.72 -4.23
N TYR A 328 1.20 21.20 -4.32
CA TYR A 328 1.83 21.51 -5.60
C TYR A 328 1.83 20.29 -6.53
N GLY A 329 2.24 19.13 -6.02
CA GLY A 329 2.25 17.87 -6.75
C GLY A 329 0.86 17.49 -7.26
N ILE A 330 -0.16 17.46 -6.41
CA ILE A 330 -1.54 17.07 -6.78
C ILE A 330 -2.07 17.92 -7.94
N PHE A 331 -1.94 19.24 -7.85
CA PHE A 331 -2.51 20.12 -8.87
C PHE A 331 -1.74 20.09 -10.19
N ASN A 332 -0.41 19.88 -10.15
CA ASN A 332 0.40 19.86 -11.38
C ASN A 332 0.53 18.46 -11.98
N VAL A 333 0.38 17.37 -11.20
CA VAL A 333 0.33 15.98 -11.70
C VAL A 333 -0.84 15.79 -12.65
N VAL A 334 -1.93 16.54 -12.43
CA VAL A 334 -3.11 16.53 -13.29
C VAL A 334 -2.78 17.06 -14.69
N GLU A 335 -1.97 18.10 -14.81
CA GLU A 335 -1.62 18.67 -16.11
C GLU A 335 -0.38 18.00 -16.72
N TRP A 336 0.41 17.31 -15.90
CA TRP A 336 1.63 16.64 -16.31
C TRP A 336 1.34 15.47 -17.27
N THR A 337 1.78 15.63 -18.51
CA THR A 337 1.93 14.52 -19.45
C THR A 337 3.23 13.79 -19.12
N TYR A 338 3.11 12.57 -18.63
CA TYR A 338 4.26 11.69 -18.47
C TYR A 338 4.87 11.42 -19.84
N THR A 339 5.98 12.08 -20.13
CA THR A 339 6.78 11.84 -21.32
C THR A 339 7.86 10.84 -20.93
N ILE A 340 7.52 9.55 -20.87
CA ILE A 340 8.56 8.55 -21.08
C ILE A 340 9.09 8.86 -22.47
N ASN A 341 10.34 9.31 -22.58
CA ASN A 341 10.98 9.38 -23.88
C ASN A 341 11.05 7.95 -24.41
N PRO A 342 10.26 7.59 -25.45
CA PRO A 342 10.13 6.19 -25.90
C PRO A 342 11.44 5.65 -26.44
N ALA A 343 12.37 6.55 -26.81
CA ALA A 343 13.71 6.22 -27.31
C ALA A 343 14.61 5.52 -26.27
N ASP A 344 14.29 5.61 -24.98
CA ASP A 344 15.10 5.05 -23.90
C ASP A 344 14.47 3.80 -23.24
N SER A 345 13.30 3.37 -23.72
CA SER A 345 12.55 2.23 -23.19
C SER A 345 12.54 1.12 -24.23
N ASP A 346 13.13 -0.02 -23.90
CA ASP A 346 13.06 -1.24 -24.73
C ASP A 346 11.67 -1.93 -24.69
N GLY A 347 10.70 -1.36 -23.97
CA GLY A 347 9.35 -1.90 -23.81
C GLY A 347 9.28 -3.11 -22.87
N SER A 348 10.40 -3.55 -22.31
CA SER A 348 10.42 -4.66 -21.36
C SER A 348 9.81 -4.25 -20.02
N LEU A 349 9.04 -5.14 -19.41
CA LEU A 349 8.39 -4.90 -18.12
C LEU A 349 9.40 -4.57 -17.01
N GLY A 350 10.60 -5.16 -17.06
CA GLY A 350 11.69 -4.87 -16.13
C GLY A 350 12.18 -3.42 -16.25
N ASN A 351 12.49 -2.97 -17.46
CA ASN A 351 12.92 -1.59 -17.73
C ASN A 351 11.80 -0.59 -17.38
N LEU A 352 10.54 -0.88 -17.74
CA LEU A 352 9.40 -0.03 -17.38
C LEU A 352 9.22 0.12 -15.87
N VAL A 353 9.38 -0.97 -15.11
CA VAL A 353 9.31 -0.93 -13.63
C VAL A 353 10.49 -0.15 -13.05
N GLU A 354 11.71 -0.37 -13.55
CA GLU A 354 12.89 0.37 -13.12
C GLU A 354 12.72 1.88 -13.36
N ARG A 355 12.31 2.28 -14.57
CA ARG A 355 12.05 3.68 -14.91
C ARG A 355 10.90 4.29 -14.12
N PHE A 356 9.86 3.52 -13.81
CA PHE A 356 8.79 3.98 -12.93
C PHE A 356 9.32 4.31 -11.53
N PHE A 357 10.18 3.47 -10.94
CA PHE A 357 10.79 3.78 -9.64
C PHE A 357 11.80 4.92 -9.72
N GLN A 358 12.61 5.00 -10.78
CA GLN A 358 13.52 6.11 -11.02
C GLN A 358 12.77 7.44 -11.15
N SER A 359 11.59 7.44 -11.78
CA SER A 359 10.74 8.64 -11.91
C SER A 359 10.31 9.25 -10.57
N PHE A 360 10.37 8.49 -9.46
CA PHE A 360 10.08 9.03 -8.14
C PHE A 360 11.15 10.03 -7.69
N PHE A 361 12.39 9.87 -8.15
CA PHE A 361 13.56 10.61 -7.67
C PHE A 361 14.19 11.50 -8.75
N GLU A 362 14.26 11.04 -10.00
CA GLU A 362 14.93 11.75 -11.09
C GLU A 362 14.29 13.11 -11.41
N GLY A 363 12.97 13.23 -11.24
CA GLY A 363 12.27 14.49 -11.48
C GLY A 363 12.32 15.49 -10.32
N ILE A 364 12.97 15.17 -9.18
CA ILE A 364 13.07 16.10 -8.04
C ILE A 364 13.84 17.39 -8.40
N PRO A 365 15.02 17.34 -9.06
CA PRO A 365 15.77 18.55 -9.42
C PRO A 365 15.00 19.44 -10.41
N GLU A 366 14.23 18.83 -11.31
CA GLU A 366 13.44 19.52 -12.33
C GLU A 366 12.06 19.97 -11.83
N LYS A 367 11.74 19.70 -10.56
CA LYS A 367 10.42 19.94 -9.94
C LYS A 367 9.29 19.26 -10.70
N ALA A 368 9.55 18.09 -11.27
CA ALA A 368 8.53 17.29 -11.95
C ALA A 368 7.36 17.03 -10.98
N PRO A 369 6.11 17.28 -11.39
CA PRO A 369 4.96 17.23 -10.47
C PRO A 369 4.81 15.89 -9.75
N PHE A 370 5.05 14.78 -10.44
CA PHE A 370 4.93 13.44 -9.87
C PHE A 370 5.99 13.14 -8.81
N SER A 371 7.26 13.42 -9.11
CA SER A 371 8.37 13.25 -8.16
C SER A 371 8.20 14.17 -6.94
N MET A 372 7.73 15.41 -7.16
CA MET A 372 7.42 16.35 -6.08
C MET A 372 6.25 15.84 -5.22
N PHE A 373 5.20 15.30 -5.82
CA PHE A 373 4.10 14.66 -5.07
C PHE A 373 4.61 13.51 -4.19
N MET A 374 5.42 12.61 -4.76
CA MET A 374 5.99 11.47 -4.02
C MET A 374 6.91 11.90 -2.88
N LEU A 375 7.77 12.90 -3.13
CA LEU A 375 8.60 13.53 -2.10
C LEU A 375 7.74 14.12 -0.99
N GLY A 376 6.68 14.85 -1.34
CA GLY A 376 5.73 15.41 -0.40
C GLY A 376 5.09 14.34 0.48
N MET A 377 4.59 13.26 -0.12
CA MET A 377 3.98 12.13 0.60
C MET A 377 4.96 11.47 1.57
N PHE A 378 6.20 11.20 1.12
CA PHE A 378 7.25 10.65 1.97
C PHE A 378 7.55 11.55 3.17
N LEU A 379 7.70 12.86 2.94
CA LEU A 379 7.99 13.84 3.99
C LEU A 379 6.81 14.02 4.96
N VAL A 380 5.56 13.96 4.49
CA VAL A 380 4.36 13.98 5.35
C VAL A 380 4.38 12.77 6.27
N THR A 381 4.66 11.58 5.75
CA THR A 381 4.72 10.35 6.57
C THR A 381 5.87 10.41 7.58
N ALA A 382 7.06 10.81 7.15
CA ALA A 382 8.23 10.94 8.02
C ALA A 382 8.01 11.96 9.15
N SER A 383 7.44 13.12 8.83
CA SER A 383 7.14 14.18 9.80
C SER A 383 5.99 13.79 10.76
N ALA A 384 4.99 13.05 10.29
CA ALA A 384 3.95 12.48 11.14
C ALA A 384 4.54 11.48 12.16
N LEU A 385 5.39 10.55 11.71
CA LEU A 385 6.09 9.61 12.58
C LEU A 385 7.00 10.32 13.59
N ALA A 386 7.72 11.36 13.15
CA ALA A 386 8.52 12.19 14.04
C ALA A 386 7.65 12.90 15.10
N THR A 387 6.45 13.37 14.73
CA THR A 387 5.50 14.00 15.65
C THR A 387 5.03 13.02 16.72
N PHE A 388 4.73 11.77 16.38
CA PHE A 388 4.38 10.74 17.35
C PHE A 388 5.52 10.49 18.34
N LYS A 389 6.75 10.34 17.83
CA LYS A 389 7.93 10.13 18.67
C LYS A 389 8.23 11.31 19.59
N LEU A 390 8.01 12.54 19.13
CA LEU A 390 8.11 13.74 19.96
C LEU A 390 7.07 13.76 21.07
N SER A 391 5.87 13.26 20.80
CA SER A 391 4.81 13.13 21.81
C SER A 391 5.18 12.11 22.89
N GLU A 392 5.76 10.96 22.51
CA GLU A 392 6.24 9.94 23.47
C GLU A 392 7.35 10.49 24.39
N LEU A 393 8.19 11.38 23.86
CA LEU A 393 9.27 12.02 24.61
C LEU A 393 8.81 13.22 25.45
N GLY A 394 7.50 13.50 25.52
CA GLY A 394 6.96 14.63 26.30
C GLY A 394 7.33 16.00 25.74
N MET A 395 7.71 16.09 24.46
CA MET A 395 8.15 17.33 23.80
C MET A 395 7.05 18.02 22.98
N ASN A 396 5.82 17.50 23.00
CA ASN A 396 4.67 18.10 22.36
C ASN A 396 3.49 18.45 23.31
N PRO A 397 3.71 18.88 24.58
CA PRO A 397 2.64 19.35 25.44
C PRO A 397 2.21 20.76 25.05
N PHE A 398 0.89 20.99 25.03
CA PHE A 398 0.27 22.29 24.81
C PHE A 398 -0.40 22.77 26.10
N THR A 399 -0.56 24.08 26.25
CA THR A 399 -1.32 24.66 27.37
C THR A 399 -2.75 24.11 27.40
N THR A 400 -3.05 23.28 28.40
CA THR A 400 -4.41 22.80 28.69
C THR A 400 -5.02 23.63 29.81
N ASP A 401 -6.19 24.24 29.56
CA ASP A 401 -6.97 24.87 30.63
C ASP A 401 -7.65 23.77 31.45
N ASP A 402 -6.95 23.31 32.49
CA ASP A 402 -7.45 22.31 33.45
C ASP A 402 -8.25 22.95 34.60
N SER A 403 -8.65 24.22 34.46
CA SER A 403 -9.54 24.85 35.41
C SER A 403 -10.93 24.18 35.42
N PRO A 404 -11.69 24.26 36.52
CA PRO A 404 -13.06 23.74 36.58
C PRO A 404 -13.99 24.35 35.52
N GLU A 405 -13.69 25.56 35.03
CA GLU A 405 -14.41 26.20 33.93
C GLU A 405 -13.95 25.68 32.56
N GLY A 406 -12.64 25.47 32.36
CA GLY A 406 -12.07 24.85 31.17
C GLY A 406 -12.57 23.41 30.97
N LEU A 407 -12.64 22.63 32.05
CA LEU A 407 -13.21 21.28 32.07
C LEU A 407 -14.72 21.24 31.84
N LYS A 408 -15.45 22.33 32.12
CA LYS A 408 -16.88 22.46 31.81
C LYS A 408 -17.14 22.90 30.36
N LYS A 409 -16.15 23.51 29.70
CA LYS A 409 -16.22 23.99 28.31
C LYS A 409 -15.74 22.94 27.30
N ARG A 410 -14.90 21.97 27.72
CA ARG A 410 -14.61 20.74 27.00
C ARG A 410 -15.81 19.78 27.06
#